data_AF-A0A2T6L9K3-F1
#
_entry.id   AF-A0A2T6L9K3-F1
#
_cell.length_a   1.000
_cell.length_b   1.000
_cell.length_c   1.000
_cell.angle_alpha   90.00
_cell.angle_beta   90.00
_cell.angle_gamma   90.00
#
_symmetry.space_group_name_H-M   'P 1'
#
loop_
_entity.id
_entity.type
_entity.pdbx_description
1 polymer ?
#
loop_
_entity_poly.entity_id
_entity_poly.type
_entity_poly.pdbx_seq_one_letter_code
_entity_poly.pdbx_strand_id
1 'polypeptide(L)' 'MSDFEVARRQKQEPTAALLVRFIVCFALFLGGFALMAFGSIGDAASSPFVFVGGILAVGLSFGLPMIGATER' A
#
# COMPACT_ATOMS: atom_id res chain seq x y z
N MET A 1 17.83 24.33 -35.74
CA MET A 1 16.68 23.44 -35.58
C MET A 1 16.94 22.70 -34.28
N SER A 2 16.22 23.02 -33.20
CA SER A 2 16.45 22.35 -31.91
C SER A 2 15.88 20.94 -32.00
N ASP A 3 16.70 19.93 -31.72
CA ASP A 3 16.25 18.57 -31.53
C ASP A 3 15.19 18.56 -30.42
N PHE A 4 13.93 18.46 -30.81
CA PHE A 4 12.85 18.15 -29.87
C PHE A 4 13.01 16.68 -29.51
N GLU A 5 13.66 16.41 -28.39
CA GLU A 5 13.56 15.10 -27.74
C GLU A 5 12.11 14.90 -27.32
N VAL A 6 11.35 14.22 -28.18
CA VAL A 6 10.01 13.74 -27.86
C VAL A 6 10.15 12.80 -26.67
N ALA A 7 9.66 13.22 -25.51
CA ALA A 7 9.67 12.43 -24.28
C ALA A 7 9.19 11.01 -24.58
N ARG A 8 10.10 10.03 -24.46
CA ARG A 8 9.77 8.62 -24.72
C ARG A 8 8.58 8.24 -23.85
N ARG A 9 7.56 7.63 -24.46
CA ARG A 9 6.41 7.07 -23.75
C ARG A 9 6.95 6.12 -22.68
N GLN A 10 6.83 6.56 -21.44
CA GLN A 10 7.15 5.76 -20.28
C GLN A 10 6.39 4.43 -20.40
N LYS A 11 7.11 3.31 -20.45
CA LYS A 11 6.54 1.97 -20.69
C LYS A 11 5.43 1.75 -19.66
N GLN A 12 4.21 1.64 -20.16
CA GLN A 12 3.01 1.43 -19.35
C GLN A 12 3.22 0.12 -18.59
N GLU A 13 3.18 0.18 -17.26
CA GLU A 13 3.25 -1.05 -16.46
C GLU A 13 2.12 -1.99 -16.89
N PRO A 14 2.34 -3.31 -16.87
CA PRO A 14 1.28 -4.26 -17.21
C PRO A 14 0.05 -4.01 -16.34
N THR A 15 -1.10 -3.76 -16.95
CA THR A 15 -2.36 -3.43 -16.25
C THR A 15 -2.72 -4.45 -15.17
N ALA A 16 -2.41 -5.73 -15.41
CA ALA A 16 -2.62 -6.81 -14.45
C ALA A 16 -1.76 -6.65 -13.18
N ALA A 17 -0.50 -6.22 -13.32
CA ALA A 17 0.39 -6.02 -12.16
C ALA A 17 -0.10 -4.85 -11.28
N LEU A 18 -0.59 -3.78 -11.91
CA LEU A 18 -1.22 -2.66 -11.21
C LEU A 18 -2.48 -3.09 -10.45
N LEU A 19 -3.34 -3.89 -11.09
CA LEU A 19 -4.56 -4.39 -10.47
C LEU A 19 -4.26 -5.29 -9.27
N VAL A 20 -3.29 -6.21 -9.40
CA VAL A 20 -2.88 -7.07 -8.28
C VAL A 20 -2.32 -6.25 -7.12
N ARG A 21 -1.43 -5.28 -7.40
CA ARG A 21 -0.91 -4.36 -6.36
C ARG A 21 -2.05 -3.62 -5.67
N PHE A 22 -3.01 -3.10 -6.42
CA PHE A 22 -4.18 -2.42 -5.87
C PHE A 22 -4.99 -3.33 -4.94
N ILE A 23 -5.34 -4.54 -5.38
CA ILE A 23 -6.14 -5.48 -4.58
C ILE A 23 -5.40 -5.86 -3.28
N VAL A 24 -4.11 -6.15 -3.35
CA VAL A 24 -3.29 -6.49 -2.18
C VAL A 24 -3.24 -5.32 -1.19
N CYS A 25 -3.00 -4.09 -1.68
CA CYS A 25 -2.92 -2.92 -0.82
C CYS A 25 -4.28 -2.57 -0.21
N PHE A 26 -5.36 -2.70 -0.98
CA PHE A 26 -6.72 -2.49 -0.49
C PHE A 26 -7.09 -3.51 0.59
N ALA A 27 -6.75 -4.78 0.40
CA ALA A 27 -6.96 -5.82 1.41
C ALA A 27 -6.16 -5.54 2.69
N LEU A 28 -4.90 -5.11 2.58
CA LEU A 28 -4.08 -4.71 3.73
C LEU A 28 -4.66 -3.52 4.48
N PHE A 29 -5.18 -2.54 3.75
CA PHE A 29 -5.83 -1.36 4.33
C PHE A 29 -7.06 -1.77 5.15
N LEU A 30 -7.99 -2.52 4.55
CA LEU A 30 -9.19 -3.00 5.24
C LEU A 30 -8.86 -3.93 6.41
N GLY A 31 -7.90 -4.83 6.22
CA GLY A 31 -7.40 -5.71 7.27
C GLY A 31 -6.81 -4.93 8.45
N GLY A 32 -6.03 -3.89 8.16
CA GLY A 32 -5.49 -2.98 9.18
C GLY A 32 -6.58 -2.26 9.98
N PHE A 33 -7.60 -1.73 9.29
CA PHE A 33 -8.77 -1.13 9.95
C PHE A 33 -9.51 -2.13 10.85
N ALA A 34 -9.71 -3.36 10.38
CA ALA A 34 -10.34 -4.40 11.17
C ALA A 34 -9.51 -4.75 12.42
N LEU A 35 -8.20 -4.90 12.29
CA LEU A 35 -7.30 -5.13 13.43
C LEU A 35 -7.34 -3.98 14.44
N MET A 36 -7.36 -2.73 13.99
CA MET A 36 -7.53 -1.58 14.89
C MET A 36 -8.87 -1.63 15.62
N ALA A 37 -9.96 -1.97 14.93
CA ALA A 37 -11.27 -2.12 15.56
C ALA A 37 -11.25 -3.21 16.64
N PHE A 38 -10.74 -4.41 16.33
CA PHE A 38 -10.62 -5.51 17.31
C PHE A 38 -9.70 -5.16 18.48
N GLY A 39 -8.55 -4.53 18.21
CA GLY A 39 -7.63 -4.07 19.25
C GLY A 39 -8.22 -2.99 20.15
N SER A 40 -9.17 -2.18 19.65
CA SER A 40 -9.81 -1.12 20.45
C SER A 40 -10.87 -1.63 21.44
N ILE A 41 -11.42 -2.82 21.20
CA ILE A 41 -12.48 -3.43 22.03
C ILE A 41 -12.02 -4.69 22.78
N GLY A 42 -10.78 -5.16 22.54
CA GLY A 42 -10.24 -6.39 23.08
C GLY A 42 -9.61 -6.25 24.47
N ASP A 43 -9.54 -7.37 25.19
CA ASP A 43 -9.06 -7.42 26.57
C ASP A 43 -7.54 -7.27 26.73
N ALA A 44 -7.11 -6.83 27.92
CA ALA A 44 -5.97 -5.94 28.14
C ALA A 44 -4.55 -6.44 27.77
N ALA A 45 -4.34 -7.76 27.61
CA ALA A 45 -2.98 -8.29 27.45
C ALA A 45 -2.44 -8.16 26.02
N SER A 46 -3.25 -8.48 25.00
CA SER A 46 -2.83 -8.47 23.60
C SER A 46 -3.41 -7.30 22.80
N SER A 47 -4.43 -6.62 23.31
CA SER A 47 -5.17 -5.58 22.60
C SER A 47 -4.30 -4.41 22.10
N PRO A 48 -3.27 -3.93 22.85
CA PRO A 48 -2.40 -2.87 22.34
C PRO A 48 -1.57 -3.33 21.13
N PHE A 49 -1.08 -4.57 21.15
CA PHE A 49 -0.30 -5.12 20.04
C PHE A 49 -1.14 -5.35 18.79
N VAL A 50 -2.39 -5.79 18.94
CA VAL A 50 -3.34 -5.96 17.82
C VAL A 50 -3.66 -4.59 17.20
N PHE A 51 -3.90 -3.57 18.02
CA PHE A 51 -4.15 -2.21 17.54
C PHE A 51 -2.95 -1.64 16.76
N VAL A 52 -1.74 -1.74 17.34
CA VAL A 52 -0.50 -1.29 16.69
C VAL A 52 -0.23 -2.09 15.40
N GLY A 53 -0.48 -3.40 15.41
CA GLY A 53 -0.40 -4.23 14.21
C GLY A 53 -1.31 -3.73 13.09
N GLY A 54 -2.52 -3.27 13.44
CA GLY A 54 -3.44 -2.64 12.49
C GLY A 54 -2.89 -1.34 11.89
N ILE A 55 -2.29 -0.47 12.70
CA ILE A 55 -1.63 0.76 12.21
C ILE A 55 -0.50 0.41 11.22
N LEU A 56 0.33 -0.58 11.55
CA LEU A 56 1.40 -1.04 10.66
C LEU A 56 0.85 -1.56 9.33
N ALA A 57 -0.23 -2.36 9.36
CA ALA A 57 -0.87 -2.86 8.15
C ALA A 57 -1.42 -1.71 7.26
N VAL A 58 -2.05 -0.70 7.88
CA VAL A 58 -2.49 0.50 7.16
C VAL A 58 -1.30 1.24 6.56
N GLY A 59 -0.23 1.49 7.32
CA GLY A 59 0.99 2.13 6.79
C GLY A 59 1.59 1.39 5.59
N LEU A 60 1.67 0.06 5.67
CA LEU A 60 2.18 -0.79 4.58
C LEU A 60 1.31 -0.73 3.33
N SER A 61 -0.01 -0.55 3.45
CA SER A 61 -0.89 -0.41 2.29
C SER A 61 -0.56 0.80 1.41
N PHE A 62 0.03 1.85 1.99
CA PHE A 62 0.49 3.04 1.26
C PHE A 62 1.99 2.97 0.91
N GLY A 63 2.81 2.29 1.71
CA GLY A 63 4.24 2.15 1.46
C GLY A 63 4.57 1.15 0.34
N LEU A 64 3.89 -0.01 0.28
CA LEU A 64 4.16 -1.06 -0.70
C LEU A 64 4.03 -0.61 -2.17
N PRO A 65 3.00 0.17 -2.57
CA PRO A 65 2.91 0.73 -3.92
C PRO A 65 4.08 1.65 -4.29
N MET A 66 4.75 2.27 -3.30
CA MET A 66 5.82 3.25 -3.53
C MET A 66 7.21 2.62 -3.74
N ILE A 67 7.39 1.32 -3.44
CA ILE A 67 8.71 0.64 -3.51
C ILE A 67 9.31 0.55 -4.93
N GLY A 68 8.55 0.91 -5.98
CA GLY A 68 9.04 1.01 -7.36
C GLY A 68 8.88 2.39 -8.00
N ALA A 69 8.44 3.41 -7.25
CA ALA A 69 8.21 4.74 -7.80
C ALA A 69 9.51 5.56 -7.93
N THR A 70 10.61 5.13 -7.29
CA THR A 70 11.86 5.88 -7.18
C THR A 70 12.85 5.67 -8.33
N GLU A 71 12.56 4.77 -9.28
CA GLU A 71 13.42 4.53 -10.44
C GLU A 71 12.67 4.82 -11.75
N ARG A 72 12.64 6.09 -12.17
CA ARG A 72 12.43 6.51 -13.56
C ARG A 72 13.16 7.81 -13.88
#